data_AF-A0A1Z1W2J3-F1
#
_entry.id   AF-A0A1Z1W2J3-F1
#
_cell.length_a   1.000
_cell.length_b   1.000
_cell.length_c   1.000
_cell.angle_alpha   90.00
_cell.angle_beta   90.00
_cell.angle_gamma   90.00
#
_symmetry.space_group_name_H-M   'P 1'
#
loop_
_entity.id
_entity.type
_entity.pdbx_description
1 polymer ?
#
loop_
_entity_poly.entity_id
_entity_poly.type
_entity_poly.pdbx_seq_one_letter_code
_entity_poly.pdbx_strand_id
1 'polypeptide(L)'
;MVVRLGWELERVRRQWRRDRDDLRALVAEHGPGEGLSVWRARPRRVSADLAALLGEYGFVWEPRASARQLLVEAARAYPDRYGHLLPGMEETISVDGQEVRIGRLLSECRRPSWGAREGEQDVARVLDELGVWRVRDGAPWNAAFERKLVLLKASTRRAGAVGNSWADSGTFRGMISASGCATSTAGGPGWQRSSARCSWSCGWARPRATGGLSPQARRVCHAPAPNG
;
A
#
# COMPACT_ATOMS: atom_id res chain seq x y z
N MET A 1 28.51 22.76 -17.04
CA MET A 1 28.79 21.34 -16.74
C MET A 1 27.58 20.58 -16.17
N VAL A 2 26.75 21.20 -15.31
CA VAL A 2 25.56 20.58 -14.68
C VAL A 2 24.52 20.02 -15.66
N VAL A 3 24.26 20.70 -16.79
CA VAL A 3 23.25 20.25 -17.78
C VAL A 3 23.62 18.92 -18.45
N ARG A 4 24.92 18.69 -18.69
CA ARG A 4 25.42 17.44 -19.31
C ARG A 4 25.23 16.24 -18.37
N LEU A 5 25.46 16.44 -17.07
CA LEU A 5 25.28 15.40 -16.06
C LEU A 5 23.81 15.00 -15.91
N GLY A 6 22.89 15.97 -15.89
CA GLY A 6 21.45 15.69 -15.82
C GLY A 6 20.94 14.84 -16.98
N TRP A 7 21.42 15.11 -18.20
CA TRP A 7 21.06 14.32 -19.37
C TRP A 7 21.62 12.89 -19.33
N GLU A 8 22.89 12.73 -18.92
CA GLU A 8 23.50 11.41 -18.73
C GLU A 8 22.79 10.58 -17.65
N LEU A 9 22.38 11.20 -16.53
CA LEU A 9 21.59 10.54 -15.49
C LEU A 9 20.24 10.06 -16.02
N GLU A 10 19.54 10.89 -16.79
CA GLU A 10 18.25 10.48 -17.38
C GLU A 10 18.44 9.39 -18.43
N ARG A 11 19.54 9.44 -19.21
CA ARG A 11 19.91 8.37 -20.16
C ARG A 11 20.13 7.05 -19.43
N VAL A 12 20.89 7.05 -18.34
CA VAL A 12 21.14 5.87 -17.49
C VAL A 12 19.84 5.35 -16.87
N ARG A 13 18.97 6.23 -16.35
CA ARG A 13 17.66 5.85 -15.80
C ARG A 13 16.76 5.19 -16.84
N ARG A 14 16.71 5.72 -18.06
CA ARG A 14 15.97 5.11 -19.18
C ARG A 14 16.55 3.75 -19.54
N GLN A 15 17.87 3.64 -19.58
CA GLN A 15 18.53 2.39 -19.89
C GLN A 15 18.23 1.32 -18.83
N TRP A 16 18.33 1.67 -17.55
CA TRP A 16 18.00 0.76 -16.45
C TRP A 16 16.56 0.27 -16.50
N ARG A 17 15.60 1.15 -16.83
CA ARG A 17 14.19 0.73 -17.02
C ARG A 17 14.06 -0.33 -18.11
N ARG A 18 14.73 -0.13 -19.26
CA ARG A 18 14.76 -1.11 -20.35
C ARG A 18 15.42 -2.41 -19.93
N ASP A 19 16.56 -2.36 -19.25
CA ASP A 19 17.30 -3.55 -18.84
C ASP A 19 16.50 -4.39 -17.84
N ARG A 20 15.74 -3.74 -16.95
CA ARG A 20 14.81 -4.40 -16.04
C ARG A 20 13.65 -5.07 -16.78
N ASP A 21 13.07 -4.40 -17.77
CA ASP A 21 11.96 -4.95 -18.55
C ASP A 21 12.45 -6.10 -19.45
N ASP A 22 13.66 -6.00 -19.99
CA ASP A 22 14.36 -7.04 -20.73
C ASP A 22 14.67 -8.26 -19.85
N LEU A 23 15.17 -8.07 -18.63
CA LEU A 23 15.36 -9.15 -17.66
C LEU A 23 14.03 -9.85 -17.34
N ARG A 24 12.95 -9.10 -17.15
CA ARG A 24 11.62 -9.67 -16.90
C ARG A 24 11.13 -10.51 -18.08
N ALA A 25 11.36 -10.06 -19.31
CA ALA A 25 11.03 -10.81 -20.51
C ALA A 25 11.81 -12.13 -20.57
N LEU A 26 13.13 -12.09 -20.34
CA LEU A 26 13.97 -13.29 -20.31
C LEU A 26 13.59 -14.27 -19.20
N VAL A 27 13.24 -13.77 -18.01
CA VAL A 27 12.76 -14.60 -16.90
C VAL A 27 11.41 -15.25 -17.23
N ALA A 28 10.54 -14.56 -17.97
CA ALA A 28 9.28 -15.13 -18.43
C ALA A 28 9.47 -16.18 -19.53
N GLU A 29 10.47 -16.01 -20.39
CA GLU A 29 10.77 -16.91 -21.51
C GLU A 29 11.52 -18.18 -21.07
N HIS A 30 12.57 -18.02 -20.26
CA HIS A 30 13.50 -19.11 -19.90
C HIS A 30 13.39 -19.55 -18.44
N GLY A 31 12.55 -18.89 -17.64
CA GLY A 31 12.52 -19.07 -16.19
C GLY A 31 13.60 -18.26 -15.46
N PRO A 32 13.54 -18.21 -14.11
CA PRO A 32 14.35 -17.28 -13.32
C PRO A 32 15.86 -17.54 -13.37
N GLY A 33 16.28 -18.81 -13.33
CA GLY A 33 17.71 -19.16 -13.34
C GLY A 33 18.36 -18.91 -14.70
N GLU A 34 17.78 -19.48 -15.75
CA GLU A 34 18.31 -19.37 -17.12
C GLU A 34 18.15 -17.94 -17.66
N GLY A 35 17.00 -17.29 -17.45
CA GLY A 35 16.79 -15.90 -17.86
C GLY A 35 17.80 -14.92 -17.24
N LEU A 36 18.16 -15.12 -15.96
CA LEU A 36 19.20 -14.34 -15.31
C LEU A 36 20.59 -14.63 -15.89
N SER A 37 20.89 -15.89 -16.21
CA SER A 37 22.14 -16.30 -16.86
C SER A 37 22.29 -15.64 -18.23
N VAL A 38 21.26 -15.74 -19.08
CA VAL A 38 21.21 -15.10 -20.40
C VAL A 38 21.37 -13.59 -20.28
N TRP A 39 20.67 -12.96 -19.33
CA TRP A 39 20.80 -11.52 -19.10
C TRP A 39 22.21 -11.12 -18.65
N ARG A 40 22.86 -11.90 -17.78
CA ARG A 40 24.24 -11.66 -17.33
C ARG A 40 25.29 -11.86 -18.43
N ALA A 41 25.04 -12.77 -19.37
CA ALA A 41 25.92 -13.02 -20.50
C ALA A 41 25.88 -11.88 -21.54
N ARG A 42 24.84 -11.03 -21.52
CA ARG A 42 24.76 -9.86 -22.40
C ARG A 42 25.80 -8.80 -21.99
N PRO A 43 26.42 -8.10 -22.96
CA PRO A 43 27.30 -7.00 -22.66
C PRO A 43 26.59 -5.94 -21.80
N ARG A 44 27.23 -5.53 -20.69
CA ARG A 44 26.69 -4.45 -19.85
C ARG A 44 26.58 -3.18 -20.68
N ARG A 45 25.39 -2.58 -20.68
CA ARG A 45 25.11 -1.37 -21.47
C ARG A 45 25.67 -0.09 -20.83
N VAL A 46 26.06 -0.16 -19.55
CA VAL A 46 26.83 0.86 -18.84
C VAL A 46 28.24 0.30 -18.65
N SER A 47 29.25 1.03 -19.14
CA SER A 47 30.65 0.63 -18.93
C SER A 47 31.00 0.60 -17.46
N ALA A 48 31.96 -0.25 -17.07
CA ALA A 48 32.44 -0.32 -15.69
C ALA A 48 32.95 1.05 -15.21
N ASP A 49 33.66 1.79 -16.07
CA ASP A 49 34.18 3.12 -15.76
C ASP A 49 33.07 4.14 -15.49
N LEU A 50 32.01 4.15 -16.31
CA LEU A 50 30.86 5.04 -16.09
C LEU A 50 30.11 4.64 -14.82
N ALA A 51 29.99 3.34 -14.55
CA ALA A 51 29.36 2.86 -13.34
C ALA A 51 30.14 3.26 -12.07
N ALA A 52 31.47 3.16 -12.12
CA ALA A 52 32.38 3.60 -11.06
C ALA A 52 32.29 5.11 -10.85
N LEU A 53 32.38 5.90 -11.94
CA LEU A 53 32.25 7.35 -11.91
C LEU A 53 30.92 7.79 -11.29
N LEU A 54 29.81 7.18 -11.69
CA LEU A 54 28.49 7.47 -11.09
C LEU A 54 28.45 7.09 -9.61
N GLY A 55 29.10 6.00 -9.21
CA GLY A 55 29.27 5.61 -7.82
C GLY A 55 30.01 6.68 -6.99
N GLU A 56 31.08 7.27 -7.52
CA GLU A 56 31.82 8.36 -6.89
C GLU A 56 30.96 9.61 -6.68
N TYR A 57 30.01 9.88 -7.58
CA TYR A 57 29.02 10.94 -7.44
C TYR A 57 27.83 10.57 -6.53
N GLY A 58 27.88 9.42 -5.84
CA GLY A 58 26.84 8.96 -4.94
C GLY A 58 25.60 8.41 -5.66
N PHE A 59 25.73 7.98 -6.92
CA PHE A 59 24.61 7.36 -7.63
C PHE A 59 24.24 6.01 -7.01
N VAL A 60 22.99 5.89 -6.60
CA VAL A 60 22.45 4.67 -5.99
C VAL A 60 21.83 3.78 -7.06
N TRP A 61 22.46 2.63 -7.33
CA TRP A 61 21.99 1.65 -8.32
C TRP A 61 20.70 0.93 -7.92
N GLU A 62 20.51 0.74 -6.62
CA GLU A 62 19.30 0.12 -6.05
C GLU A 62 18.64 1.07 -5.04
N PRO A 63 17.90 2.11 -5.52
CA PRO A 63 17.32 3.14 -4.64
C PRO A 63 16.42 2.56 -3.56
N ARG A 64 15.71 1.46 -3.87
CA ARG A 64 14.85 0.78 -2.90
C ARG A 64 15.64 0.05 -1.83
N ALA A 65 16.76 -0.59 -2.18
CA ALA A 65 17.61 -1.25 -1.20
C ALA A 65 18.27 -0.21 -0.27
N SER A 66 18.78 0.88 -0.84
CA SER A 66 19.32 2.01 -0.08
C SER A 66 18.27 2.65 0.84
N ALA A 67 17.06 2.90 0.34
CA ALA A 67 15.98 3.44 1.18
C ALA A 67 15.59 2.50 2.34
N ARG A 68 15.65 1.18 2.12
CA ARG A 68 15.42 0.19 3.19
C ARG A 68 16.57 0.17 4.20
N GLN A 69 17.81 0.30 3.74
CA GLN A 69 18.97 0.39 4.63
C GLN A 69 18.88 1.64 5.52
N LEU A 70 18.57 2.79 4.91
CA LEU A 70 18.36 4.05 5.62
C LEU A 70 17.23 3.97 6.64
N LEU A 71 16.16 3.22 6.33
CA LEU A 71 15.09 2.92 7.28
C LEU A 71 15.60 2.11 8.48
N VAL A 72 16.42 1.08 8.27
CA VAL A 72 16.98 0.27 9.36
C VAL A 72 17.84 1.14 10.28
N GLU A 73 18.69 1.98 9.69
CA GLU A 73 19.54 2.89 10.46
C GLU A 73 18.72 3.92 11.23
N ALA A 74 17.69 4.50 10.61
CA ALA A 74 16.74 5.38 11.30
C ALA A 74 16.02 4.67 12.45
N ALA A 75 15.57 3.43 12.23
CA ALA A 75 14.90 2.63 13.24
C ALA A 75 15.82 2.21 14.40
N ARG A 76 17.14 2.15 14.18
CA ARG A 76 18.14 1.95 15.24
C ARG A 76 18.41 3.24 16.02
N ALA A 77 18.59 4.36 15.31
CA ALA A 77 18.93 5.64 15.93
C ALA A 77 17.78 6.27 16.73
N TYR A 78 16.54 6.05 16.30
CA TYR A 78 15.37 6.64 16.95
C TYR A 78 15.16 6.20 18.41
N PRO A 79 15.16 4.90 18.78
CA PRO A 79 14.99 4.47 20.15
C PRO A 79 16.18 4.86 21.04
N ASP A 80 17.39 4.96 20.49
CA ASP A 80 18.55 5.48 21.25
C ASP A 80 18.32 6.93 21.70
N ARG A 81 17.61 7.72 20.89
CA ARG A 81 17.32 9.12 21.18
C ARG A 81 16.08 9.34 22.04
N TYR A 82 15.01 8.57 21.80
CA TYR A 82 13.69 8.82 22.40
C TYR A 82 13.26 7.75 23.40
N GLY A 83 13.97 6.62 23.50
CA GLY A 83 13.64 5.50 24.36
C GLY A 83 12.44 4.66 23.90
N HIS A 84 11.88 4.92 22.71
CA HIS A 84 10.77 4.18 22.12
C HIS A 84 10.83 4.20 20.59
N LEU A 85 10.03 3.37 19.92
CA LEU A 85 9.97 3.27 18.45
C LEU A 85 8.56 3.58 17.91
N LEU A 86 8.03 4.72 18.35
CA LEU A 86 6.68 5.21 18.03
C LEU A 86 6.71 6.68 17.56
N PRO A 87 7.39 6.97 16.45
CA PRO A 87 7.37 8.30 15.88
C PRO A 87 5.96 8.72 15.46
N GLY A 88 5.68 10.02 15.54
CA GLY A 88 4.53 10.64 14.90
C GLY A 88 4.62 10.54 13.37
N MET A 89 3.48 10.61 12.67
CA MET A 89 3.43 10.39 11.20
C MET A 89 4.38 11.27 10.38
N GLU A 90 4.52 12.54 10.76
CA GLU A 90 5.39 13.52 10.07
C GLU A 90 6.75 13.69 10.76
N GLU A 91 7.06 12.88 11.76
CA GLU A 91 8.31 12.99 12.49
C GLU A 91 9.49 12.53 11.63
N THR A 92 10.59 13.28 11.74
CA THR A 92 11.83 13.01 11.02
C THR A 92 13.00 12.78 11.97
N ILE A 93 13.95 11.97 11.51
CA ILE A 93 15.24 11.79 12.17
C ILE A 93 16.36 11.94 11.13
N SER A 94 17.46 12.58 11.53
CA SER A 94 18.64 12.70 10.70
C SER A 94 19.52 11.46 10.84
N VAL A 95 19.85 10.81 9.74
CA VAL A 95 20.79 9.68 9.66
C VAL A 95 21.81 10.03 8.59
N ASP A 96 23.09 10.10 8.98
CA ASP A 96 24.20 10.48 8.09
C ASP A 96 23.93 11.78 7.28
N GLY A 97 23.29 12.76 7.92
CA GLY A 97 22.92 14.04 7.31
C GLY A 97 21.70 13.99 6.39
N GLN A 98 21.01 12.83 6.28
CA GLN A 98 19.77 12.67 5.54
C GLN A 98 18.56 12.71 6.48
N GLU A 99 17.58 13.55 6.18
CA GLU A 99 16.31 13.60 6.91
C GLU A 99 15.39 12.46 6.48
N VAL A 100 15.08 11.56 7.41
CA VAL A 100 14.27 10.38 7.20
C VAL A 100 12.92 10.55 7.88
N ARG A 101 11.82 10.51 7.11
CA ARG A 101 10.44 10.52 7.64
C ARG A 101 10.07 9.17 8.26
N ILE A 102 10.66 8.90 9.42
CA ILE A 102 10.58 7.59 10.09
C ILE A 102 9.14 7.19 10.46
N GLY A 103 8.28 8.15 10.83
CA GLY A 103 6.86 7.91 11.11
C GLY A 103 6.11 7.23 9.97
N ARG A 104 6.22 7.83 8.80
CA ARG A 104 5.62 7.32 7.57
C ARG A 104 6.22 5.97 7.18
N LEU A 105 7.55 5.84 7.23
CA LEU A 105 8.21 4.60 6.82
C LEU A 105 7.84 3.42 7.73
N LEU A 106 7.89 3.59 9.06
CA LEU A 106 7.48 2.53 9.98
C LEU A 106 5.99 2.18 9.82
N SER A 107 5.14 3.16 9.51
CA SER A 107 3.71 2.91 9.22
C SER A 107 3.51 2.07 7.96
N GLU A 108 4.31 2.30 6.91
CA GLU A 108 4.29 1.47 5.70
C GLU A 108 4.78 0.05 5.99
N CYS A 109 5.80 -0.08 6.85
CA CYS A 109 6.34 -1.37 7.22
C CYS A 109 5.34 -2.16 8.09
N ARG A 110 4.49 -1.49 8.90
CA ARG A 110 3.42 -2.12 9.73
C ARG A 110 2.27 -2.73 8.95
N ARG A 111 2.25 -2.60 7.62
CA ARG A 111 1.20 -3.19 6.80
C ARG A 111 1.39 -4.71 6.72
N PRO A 112 0.32 -5.52 6.80
CA PRO A 112 0.44 -6.99 6.78
C PRO A 112 1.13 -7.56 5.54
N SER A 113 1.10 -6.84 4.42
CA SER A 113 1.72 -7.24 3.16
C SER A 113 3.21 -6.92 3.06
N TRP A 114 3.77 -6.18 4.04
CA TRP A 114 5.15 -5.74 4.01
C TRP A 114 6.08 -6.86 4.52
N GLY A 115 7.22 -7.06 3.88
CA GLY A 115 8.10 -8.21 4.19
C GLY A 115 7.72 -9.49 3.44
N ALA A 116 6.63 -9.49 2.66
CA ALA A 116 6.24 -10.63 1.84
C ALA A 116 7.17 -10.83 0.62
N ARG A 117 7.92 -9.81 0.23
CA ARG A 117 8.89 -9.89 -0.86
C ARG A 117 10.26 -10.30 -0.33
N GLU A 118 10.97 -11.13 -1.08
CA GLU A 118 12.31 -11.64 -0.73
C GLU A 118 13.27 -10.51 -0.27
N GLY A 119 13.36 -9.40 -1.01
CA GLY A 119 14.22 -8.27 -0.64
C GLY A 119 13.75 -7.39 0.53
N GLU A 120 12.60 -7.71 1.13
CA GLU A 120 12.06 -7.04 2.32
C GLU A 120 12.18 -7.92 3.59
N GLN A 121 12.42 -9.22 3.45
CA GLN A 121 12.44 -10.18 4.56
C GLN A 121 13.55 -9.92 5.57
N ASP A 122 14.77 -9.66 5.10
CA ASP A 122 15.90 -9.34 6.00
C ASP A 122 15.63 -8.07 6.82
N VAL A 123 15.03 -7.06 6.18
CA VAL A 123 14.67 -5.80 6.83
C VAL A 123 13.55 -6.03 7.84
N ALA A 124 12.55 -6.84 7.49
CA ALA A 124 11.48 -7.24 8.40
C ALA A 124 12.00 -7.97 9.63
N ARG A 125 12.97 -8.87 9.46
CA ARG A 125 13.65 -9.56 10.56
C ARG A 125 14.35 -8.57 11.50
N VAL A 126 15.16 -7.66 10.96
CA VAL A 126 15.85 -6.63 11.77
C VAL A 126 14.84 -5.73 12.49
N LEU A 127 13.76 -5.33 11.82
CA LEU A 127 12.70 -4.53 12.43
C LEU A 127 11.95 -5.29 13.55
N ASP A 128 11.77 -6.61 13.43
CA ASP A 128 11.19 -7.42 14.52
C ASP A 128 12.13 -7.52 15.72
N GLU A 129 13.43 -7.71 15.48
CA GLU A 129 14.46 -7.73 16.53
C GLU A 129 14.50 -6.39 17.30
N LEU A 130 14.34 -5.27 16.59
CA LEU A 130 14.23 -3.93 17.17
C LEU A 130 12.89 -3.70 17.90
N GLY A 131 11.93 -4.62 17.78
CA GLY A 131 10.63 -4.52 18.44
C GLY A 131 9.65 -3.57 17.75
N VAL A 132 9.82 -3.29 16.46
CA VAL A 132 8.93 -2.41 15.67
C VAL A 132 7.47 -2.88 15.69
N TRP A 133 7.30 -4.21 15.67
CA TRP A 133 6.01 -4.88 15.64
C TRP A 133 5.45 -5.20 17.03
N ARG A 134 6.31 -5.14 18.07
CA ARG A 134 5.96 -5.65 19.39
C ARG A 134 5.60 -4.50 20.32
N VAL A 135 4.33 -4.48 20.67
CA VAL A 135 3.77 -3.88 21.88
C VAL A 135 4.37 -4.69 23.06
N ARG A 136 5.63 -4.43 23.43
CA ARG A 136 6.34 -5.18 24.51
C ARG A 136 5.58 -5.05 25.82
N ASP A 137 5.21 -6.17 26.46
CA ASP A 137 4.58 -6.14 27.79
C ASP A 137 5.44 -5.32 28.78
N GLY A 138 4.78 -4.43 29.51
CA GLY A 138 5.43 -3.49 30.43
C GLY A 138 5.98 -2.20 29.79
N ALA A 139 5.92 -2.04 28.47
CA ALA A 139 6.33 -0.79 27.85
C ALA A 139 5.34 0.34 28.20
N PRO A 140 5.81 1.53 28.62
CA PRO A 140 4.93 2.61 29.10
C PRO A 140 3.95 3.11 28.02
N TRP A 141 4.25 2.89 26.73
CA TRP A 141 3.37 3.21 25.61
C TRP A 141 2.29 2.15 25.33
N ASN A 142 2.45 0.91 25.79
CA ASN A 142 1.33 -0.05 25.83
C ASN A 142 0.19 0.54 26.64
N ALA A 143 0.48 1.30 27.71
CA ALA A 143 -0.57 1.93 28.50
C ALA A 143 -1.45 2.89 27.67
N ALA A 144 -0.93 3.57 26.64
CA ALA A 144 -1.76 4.43 25.79
C ALA A 144 -2.66 3.64 24.83
N PHE A 145 -2.13 2.58 24.23
CA PHE A 145 -2.89 1.65 23.39
C PHE A 145 -3.92 0.87 24.21
N GLU A 146 -3.50 0.27 25.33
CA GLU A 146 -4.35 -0.41 26.30
C GLU A 146 -5.42 0.52 26.87
N ARG A 147 -5.12 1.79 27.17
CA ARG A 147 -6.14 2.78 27.56
C ARG A 147 -7.18 2.96 26.46
N LYS A 148 -6.78 3.10 25.19
CA LYS A 148 -7.72 3.19 24.07
C LYS A 148 -8.52 1.89 23.90
N LEU A 149 -7.89 0.74 24.10
CA LEU A 149 -8.51 -0.58 23.95
C LEU A 149 -9.54 -0.84 25.07
N VAL A 150 -9.25 -0.40 26.29
CA VAL A 150 -10.19 -0.37 27.43
C VAL A 150 -11.37 0.55 27.14
N LEU A 151 -11.13 1.75 26.60
CA LEU A 151 -12.22 2.67 26.22
C LEU A 151 -13.12 2.09 25.11
N LEU A 152 -12.53 1.44 24.11
CA LEU A 152 -13.26 0.74 23.05
C LEU A 152 -14.11 -0.42 23.59
N LYS A 153 -13.55 -1.24 24.50
CA LYS A 153 -14.27 -2.32 25.19
C LYS A 153 -15.41 -1.78 26.07
N ALA A 154 -15.20 -0.64 26.74
CA ALA A 154 -16.24 0.00 27.54
C ALA A 154 -17.37 0.58 26.67
N SER A 155 -17.03 1.20 25.54
CA SER A 155 -17.98 1.72 24.57
C SER A 155 -18.84 0.61 23.95
N THR A 156 -18.22 -0.50 23.54
CA THR A 156 -18.93 -1.66 22.97
C THR A 156 -19.84 -2.36 23.99
N ARG A 157 -19.44 -2.43 25.27
CA ARG A 157 -20.34 -2.92 26.34
C ARG A 157 -21.55 -2.01 26.56
N ARG A 158 -21.39 -0.68 26.49
CA ARG A 158 -22.54 0.25 26.54
C ARG A 158 -23.42 0.11 25.32
N ALA A 159 -22.84 -0.04 24.12
CA ALA A 159 -23.59 -0.25 22.90
C ALA A 159 -24.34 -1.59 22.88
N GLY A 160 -23.76 -2.64 23.47
CA GLY A 160 -24.42 -3.95 23.62
C GLY A 160 -25.47 -4.00 24.74
N ALA A 161 -25.38 -3.11 25.74
CA ALA A 161 -26.41 -2.94 26.77
C ALA A 161 -27.60 -2.09 26.29
N VAL A 162 -27.40 -1.25 25.27
CA VAL A 162 -28.49 -0.58 24.54
C VAL A 162 -28.91 -1.48 23.38
N GLY A 163 -29.48 -2.64 23.73
CA GLY A 163 -30.31 -3.37 22.78
C GLY A 163 -31.47 -2.46 22.35
N ASN A 164 -31.56 -2.20 21.05
CA ASN A 164 -32.74 -1.67 20.36
C ASN A 164 -33.18 -0.22 20.65
N SER A 165 -32.34 0.80 20.43
CA SER A 165 -32.89 2.17 20.29
C SER A 165 -32.37 2.99 19.10
N TRP A 166 -31.42 2.48 18.30
CA TRP A 166 -30.97 3.17 17.08
C TRP A 166 -31.94 3.03 15.89
N ALA A 167 -33.02 2.27 16.05
CA ALA A 167 -34.10 2.22 15.05
C ALA A 167 -35.07 3.42 15.13
N ASP A 168 -34.97 4.27 16.17
CA ASP A 168 -36.02 5.27 16.45
C ASP A 168 -35.54 6.74 16.44
N SER A 169 -34.25 7.02 16.24
CA SER A 169 -33.78 8.39 16.01
C SER A 169 -33.93 8.76 14.53
N GLY A 170 -35.18 8.99 14.12
CA GLY A 170 -35.60 9.53 12.83
C GLY A 170 -35.20 11.01 12.63
N THR A 171 -33.91 11.32 12.64
CA THR A 171 -33.38 12.65 12.32
C THR A 171 -32.12 12.56 11.45
N PHE A 172 -32.24 11.87 10.32
CA PHE A 172 -31.46 12.20 9.12
C PHE A 172 -32.34 12.04 7.88
N ARG A 173 -33.39 12.86 7.79
CA ARG A 173 -34.24 12.99 6.60
C ARG A 173 -33.77 14.20 5.80
N GLY A 174 -32.71 13.99 5.01
CA GLY A 174 -32.18 14.94 4.04
C GLY A 174 -31.89 14.24 2.72
N MET A 175 -32.85 14.32 1.80
CA MET A 175 -32.71 14.13 0.35
C MET A 175 -32.10 12.83 -0.18
N ILE A 176 -32.89 11.76 -0.25
CA ILE A 176 -33.05 11.00 -1.49
C ILE A 176 -34.55 10.69 -1.63
N SER A 177 -35.20 11.38 -2.54
CA SER A 177 -36.58 11.08 -2.96
C SER A 177 -36.55 9.79 -3.75
N ALA A 178 -37.14 8.73 -3.21
CA ALA A 178 -37.48 7.51 -3.93
C ALA A 178 -38.97 7.26 -3.72
N SER A 179 -39.73 7.65 -4.74
CA SER A 179 -41.17 7.46 -4.88
C SER A 179 -41.49 5.98 -5.11
N GLY A 180 -42.34 5.42 -4.24
CA GLY A 180 -43.38 4.45 -4.56
C GLY A 180 -42.96 3.04 -5.00
N CYS A 181 -43.29 2.01 -4.20
CA CYS A 181 -44.56 1.30 -4.35
C CYS A 181 -44.69 0.14 -3.35
N ALA A 182 -45.86 0.14 -2.71
CA ALA A 182 -46.58 -0.86 -1.92
C ALA A 182 -45.99 -2.28 -1.74
N THR A 183 -45.85 -2.66 -0.47
CA THR A 183 -45.89 -4.05 0.01
C THR A 183 -47.32 -4.55 0.14
N SER A 184 -47.63 -5.73 -0.41
CA SER A 184 -48.74 -6.56 0.07
C SER A 184 -48.20 -7.64 1.02
N THR A 185 -48.97 -7.90 2.07
CA THR A 185 -48.65 -8.82 3.17
C THR A 185 -49.47 -10.09 3.00
N ALA A 186 -48.83 -11.26 2.92
CA ALA A 186 -49.48 -12.54 3.22
C ALA A 186 -48.45 -13.65 3.52
N GLY A 187 -48.46 -14.13 4.77
CA GLY A 187 -48.43 -15.55 5.13
C GLY A 187 -47.17 -16.40 4.93
N GLY A 188 -46.61 -16.87 6.05
CA GLY A 188 -46.19 -18.28 6.17
C GLY A 188 -44.70 -18.56 6.44
N PRO A 189 -44.37 -19.61 7.24
CA PRO A 189 -43.03 -19.83 7.77
C PRO A 189 -42.19 -20.77 6.91
N GLY A 190 -40.88 -20.49 6.79
CA GLY A 190 -39.92 -21.42 6.18
C GLY A 190 -38.61 -20.76 5.80
N TRP A 191 -37.63 -20.75 6.71
CA TRP A 191 -36.27 -20.31 6.41
C TRP A 191 -35.48 -21.45 5.74
N GLN A 192 -35.46 -21.50 4.41
CA GLN A 192 -34.38 -22.13 3.65
C GLN A 192 -33.46 -21.02 3.13
N ARG A 193 -32.18 -21.03 3.55
CA ARG A 193 -31.17 -20.09 3.04
C ARG A 193 -30.62 -20.62 1.71
N SER A 194 -31.16 -20.10 0.62
CA SER A 194 -30.54 -20.21 -0.71
C SER A 194 -29.61 -19.01 -0.90
N SER A 195 -28.30 -19.23 -0.86
CA SER A 195 -27.31 -18.19 -1.16
C SER A 195 -27.21 -18.00 -2.68
N ALA A 196 -28.02 -17.10 -3.25
CA ALA A 196 -27.82 -16.62 -4.61
C ALA A 196 -26.63 -15.62 -4.61
N ARG A 197 -25.53 -15.98 -5.28
CA ARG A 197 -24.45 -15.03 -5.58
C ARG A 197 -24.89 -14.14 -6.73
N CYS A 198 -25.14 -12.86 -6.47
CA CYS A 198 -25.27 -11.87 -7.53
C CYS A 198 -23.87 -11.50 -8.03
N SER A 199 -23.47 -12.01 -9.21
CA SER A 199 -22.29 -11.52 -9.93
C SER A 199 -22.66 -10.27 -10.72
N TRP A 200 -21.97 -9.15 -10.46
CA TRP A 200 -22.09 -7.95 -11.26
C TRP A 200 -21.00 -7.94 -12.34
N SER A 201 -21.40 -7.81 -13.61
CA SER A 201 -20.47 -7.57 -14.71
C SER A 201 -20.39 -6.08 -15.01
N CYS A 202 -19.22 -5.48 -14.77
CA CYS A 202 -18.95 -4.10 -15.18
C CYS A 202 -18.28 -4.08 -16.56
N GLY A 203 -18.96 -3.52 -17.56
CA GLY A 203 -18.38 -3.22 -18.87
C GLY A 203 -18.07 -1.73 -19.02
N TRP A 204 -17.01 -1.39 -19.75
CA TRP A 204 -16.72 -0.01 -20.14
C TRP A 204 -17.36 0.29 -21.50
N ALA A 205 -18.35 1.18 -21.52
CA ALA A 205 -18.92 1.66 -22.78
C ALA A 205 -18.00 2.72 -23.39
N ARG A 206 -17.58 2.53 -24.66
CA ARG A 206 -16.85 3.55 -25.40
C ARG A 206 -17.83 4.65 -25.86
N PRO A 207 -17.58 5.93 -25.57
CA PRO A 207 -18.41 7.02 -26.09
C PRO A 207 -18.26 7.11 -27.62
N ARG A 208 -19.37 7.32 -28.34
CA ARG A 208 -19.36 7.68 -29.75
C ARG A 208 -18.78 9.10 -29.90
N ALA A 209 -17.86 9.25 -30.85
CA ALA A 209 -17.20 10.52 -31.11
C ALA A 209 -18.16 11.50 -31.80
N THR A 210 -18.61 12.51 -31.06
CA THR A 210 -19.11 13.77 -31.62
C THR A 210 -18.21 14.88 -31.07
N GLY A 211 -17.68 15.70 -31.97
CA GLY A 211 -16.52 16.54 -31.76
C GLY A 211 -16.59 17.51 -30.58
N GLY A 212 -15.41 17.82 -30.04
CA GLY A 212 -15.15 19.01 -29.24
C GLY A 212 -15.52 18.92 -27.77
N LEU A 213 -14.76 18.12 -27.00
CA LEU A 213 -14.30 18.32 -25.62
C LEU A 213 -13.96 16.97 -24.97
N SER A 214 -12.94 16.96 -24.11
CA SER A 214 -12.32 15.74 -23.54
C SER A 214 -13.32 14.88 -22.75
N PRO A 215 -13.54 13.60 -23.09
CA PRO A 215 -14.53 12.78 -22.41
C PRO A 215 -14.01 12.24 -21.07
N GLN A 216 -14.68 12.57 -19.97
CA GLN A 216 -14.53 11.81 -18.72
C GLN A 216 -15.29 10.49 -18.84
N ALA A 217 -14.58 9.37 -18.68
CA ALA A 217 -15.20 8.05 -18.68
C ALA A 217 -16.07 7.88 -17.43
N ARG A 218 -17.38 7.66 -17.62
CA ARG A 218 -18.30 7.30 -16.53
C ARG A 218 -18.55 5.80 -16.52
N ARG A 219 -18.48 5.21 -15.32
CA ARG A 219 -18.88 3.82 -15.07
C ARG A 219 -20.41 3.76 -15.04
N VAL A 220 -20.99 2.88 -15.86
CA VAL A 220 -22.43 2.61 -15.83
C VAL A 220 -22.59 1.15 -15.43
N CYS A 221 -23.32 0.90 -14.35
CA CYS A 221 -23.69 -0.44 -13.92
C CYS A 221 -25.16 -0.67 -14.28
N HIS A 222 -25.44 -1.76 -14.98
CA HIS A 222 -26.81 -2.19 -15.24
C HIS A 222 -27.17 -3.34 -14.30
N ALA A 223 -28.39 -3.29 -13.76
CA ALA A 223 -28.97 -4.43 -13.06
C ALA A 223 -29.34 -5.50 -14.10
N PRO A 224 -29.14 -6.80 -13.79
CA PRO A 224 -29.60 -7.87 -14.67
C PRO A 224 -31.13 -7.82 -14.80
N ALA A 225 -31.62 -8.00 -16.03
CA ALA A 225 -33.05 -8.15 -16.28
C ALA A 225 -33.56 -9.42 -15.58
N PRO A 226 -34.79 -9.41 -15.02
CA PRO A 226 -35.39 -10.62 -14.47
C PRO A 226 -35.60 -11.62 -15.59
N ASN A 227 -35.13 -12.85 -15.40
CA ASN A 227 -35.45 -13.96 -16.29
C ASN A 227 -36.97 -14.22 -16.19
N GLY A 228 -37.65 -14.14 -17.33
CA GLY A 228 -39.02 -14.64 -17.50
C GLY A 228 -39.03 -16.16 -17.65
#